data_AF-A0A7J0A8U9-F1
#
_entry.id   AF-A0A7J0A8U9-F1
#
_cell.length_a   1.000
_cell.length_b   1.000
_cell.length_c   1.000
_cell.angle_alpha   90.00
_cell.angle_beta   90.00
_cell.angle_gamma   90.00
#
_symmetry.space_group_name_H-M   'P 1'
#
loop_
_entity.id
_entity.type
_entity.pdbx_description
1 polymer ?
#
loop_
_entity_poly.entity_id
_entity_poly.type
_entity_poly.pdbx_seq_one_letter_code
_entity_poly.pdbx_strand_id
1 'polypeptide(L)'
;MKQDLNPLQQVGRMDGMTVPDGYFRGFAERMASELPDKQPAVVEMPRSLWQKTRPYIYLAAMFAGIWCMLQMFAMMGGTGVSGAITPDNNPVLADAIENDSFMDDYYYMAVDEYDLYDDLYAAGMDWNKFMYEK
;
A
#
# COMPACT_ATOMS: atom_id res chain seq x y z
N MET A 1 -42.84 24.29 64.04
CA MET A 1 -43.18 24.88 62.72
C MET A 1 -42.19 26.00 62.48
N LYS A 2 -41.20 25.81 61.60
CA LYS A 2 -40.22 26.86 61.26
C LYS A 2 -40.87 27.70 60.16
N GLN A 3 -41.11 28.97 60.44
CA GLN A 3 -41.62 29.92 59.46
C GLN A 3 -40.47 30.26 58.52
N ASP A 4 -40.54 29.77 57.29
CA ASP A 4 -39.65 30.14 56.20
C ASP A 4 -39.96 31.57 55.76
N LEU A 5 -39.66 32.54 56.62
CA LEU A 5 -39.76 33.96 56.32
C LEU A 5 -38.65 34.30 55.33
N ASN A 6 -38.98 34.24 54.04
CA ASN A 6 -38.12 34.76 53.00
C ASN A 6 -37.97 36.28 53.22
N PRO A 7 -36.78 36.78 53.61
CA PRO A 7 -36.58 38.19 53.90
C PRO A 7 -36.84 39.10 52.69
N LEU A 8 -36.83 38.51 51.49
CA LEU A 8 -37.13 39.15 50.21
C LEU A 8 -38.60 39.57 50.07
N GLN A 9 -39.54 38.92 50.76
CA GLN A 9 -40.97 39.31 50.74
C GLN A 9 -41.24 40.57 51.56
N GLN A 10 -40.40 40.87 52.55
CA GLN A 10 -40.58 41.99 53.46
C GLN A 10 -40.16 43.34 52.86
N VAL A 11 -39.35 43.32 51.80
CA VAL A 11 -38.75 44.52 51.20
C VAL A 11 -39.59 45.10 50.05
N GLY A 12 -40.67 44.44 49.62
CA GLY A 12 -41.64 44.98 48.66
C GLY A 12 -41.09 45.31 47.26
N ARG A 13 -39.80 45.06 47.01
CA ARG A 13 -39.12 45.21 45.72
C ARG A 13 -39.36 43.96 44.88
N MET A 14 -40.59 43.85 44.40
CA MET A 14 -40.94 42.94 43.32
C MET A 14 -40.57 43.68 42.02
N ASP A 15 -39.27 43.84 41.73
CA ASP A 15 -38.70 44.63 40.62
C ASP A 15 -39.00 44.02 39.22
N GLY A 16 -40.21 43.50 39.00
CA GLY A 16 -40.62 42.84 37.75
C GLY A 16 -39.91 41.51 37.48
N MET A 17 -39.06 41.05 38.41
CA MET A 17 -38.30 39.80 38.31
C MET A 17 -39.03 38.60 38.92
N THR A 18 -40.31 38.72 39.28
CA THR A 18 -41.13 37.59 39.72
C THR A 18 -41.90 37.00 38.56
N VAL A 19 -41.73 35.69 38.40
CA VAL A 19 -42.41 34.91 37.39
C VAL A 19 -43.88 34.70 37.83
N PRO A 20 -44.87 34.78 36.92
CA PRO A 20 -46.26 34.51 37.25
C PRO A 20 -46.48 33.12 37.87
N ASP A 21 -47.43 33.04 38.79
CA ASP A 21 -47.79 31.78 39.44
C ASP A 21 -48.16 30.72 38.39
N GLY A 22 -47.43 29.60 38.39
CA GLY A 22 -47.66 28.49 37.46
C GLY A 22 -46.90 28.55 36.13
N TYR A 23 -46.05 29.56 35.86
CA TYR A 23 -45.21 29.61 34.64
C TYR A 23 -44.37 28.34 34.43
N PHE A 24 -43.79 27.79 35.50
CA PHE A 24 -42.98 26.58 35.42
C PHE A 24 -43.80 25.29 35.26
N ARG A 25 -45.13 25.33 35.39
CA ARG A 25 -46.00 24.15 35.30
C ARG A 25 -46.00 23.51 33.91
N GLY A 26 -45.86 24.33 32.86
CA GLY A 26 -45.80 23.87 31.46
C GLY A 26 -44.48 24.20 30.75
N PHE A 27 -43.48 24.71 31.48
CA PHE A 27 -42.20 25.13 30.89
C PHE A 27 -41.43 23.95 30.27
N ALA A 28 -41.40 22.81 30.97
CA ALA A 28 -40.72 21.60 30.50
C ALA A 28 -41.35 21.05 29.21
N GLU A 29 -42.68 21.05 29.10
CA GLU A 29 -43.40 20.61 27.90
C GLU A 29 -43.13 21.53 26.71
N ARG A 30 -43.14 22.86 26.93
CA ARG A 30 -42.82 23.85 25.89
C ARG A 30 -41.37 23.73 25.42
N MET A 31 -40.42 23.61 26.36
CA MET A 31 -39.01 23.40 26.04
C MET A 31 -38.81 22.13 25.20
N ALA A 32 -39.45 21.02 25.58
CA ALA A 32 -39.36 19.78 24.83
C ALA A 32 -39.97 19.89 23.42
N SER A 33 -41.07 20.63 23.26
CA SER A 33 -41.71 20.85 21.95
C SER A 33 -40.94 21.79 21.02
N GLU A 34 -40.10 22.66 21.58
CA GLU A 34 -39.25 23.60 20.83
C GLU A 34 -37.88 23.00 20.50
N LEU A 35 -37.56 21.81 21.04
CA LEU A 35 -36.31 21.14 20.70
C LEU A 35 -36.37 20.65 19.25
N PRO A 36 -35.49 21.13 18.36
CA PRO A 36 -35.45 20.62 17.00
C PRO A 36 -35.08 19.13 17.02
N ASP A 37 -35.68 18.34 16.13
CA ASP A 37 -35.34 16.93 15.92
C ASP A 37 -33.84 16.83 15.67
N LYS A 38 -33.12 16.34 16.68
CA LYS A 38 -31.68 16.17 16.63
C LYS A 38 -31.39 14.93 15.79
N GLN A 39 -31.61 15.03 14.48
CA GLN A 39 -31.02 14.09 13.55
C GLN A 39 -29.51 14.13 13.80
N PRO A 40 -28.84 13.00 14.04
CA PRO A 40 -27.40 13.00 14.05
C PRO A 40 -26.99 13.44 12.65
N ALA A 41 -26.57 14.69 12.51
CA ALA A 41 -25.87 15.13 11.33
C ALA A 41 -24.65 14.21 11.26
N VAL A 42 -24.70 13.21 10.38
CA VAL A 42 -23.54 12.43 10.00
C VAL A 42 -22.69 13.44 9.25
N VAL A 43 -21.88 14.19 10.00
CA VAL A 43 -20.87 15.05 9.43
C VAL A 43 -19.89 14.08 8.81
N GLU A 44 -20.02 13.86 7.50
CA GLU A 44 -19.01 13.20 6.71
C GLU A 44 -17.75 14.06 6.79
N MET A 45 -16.94 13.83 7.82
CA MET A 45 -15.68 14.51 7.98
C MET A 45 -14.84 14.16 6.74
N PRO A 46 -14.35 15.16 5.99
CA PRO A 46 -13.56 14.89 4.81
C PRO A 46 -12.33 14.09 5.23
N ARG A 47 -12.16 12.91 4.63
CA ARG A 47 -11.03 12.02 4.94
C ARG A 47 -9.73 12.79 4.76
N SER A 48 -8.91 12.86 5.81
CA SER A 48 -7.65 13.59 5.75
C SER A 48 -6.71 12.94 4.74
N LEU A 49 -5.86 13.73 4.10
CA LEU A 49 -4.86 13.22 3.15
C LEU A 49 -3.99 12.13 3.77
N TRP A 50 -3.72 12.22 5.08
CA TRP A 50 -2.99 11.20 5.84
C TRP A 50 -3.71 9.85 5.89
N GLN A 51 -5.04 9.84 6.01
CA GLN A 51 -5.81 8.59 5.97
C GLN A 51 -5.72 7.91 4.59
N LYS A 52 -5.58 8.71 3.52
CA LYS A 52 -5.41 8.19 2.15
C LYS A 52 -4.00 7.67 1.92
N THR A 53 -2.97 8.29 2.49
CA THR A 53 -1.56 7.92 2.24
C THR A 53 -1.08 6.73 3.07
N ARG A 54 -1.64 6.46 4.26
CA ARG A 54 -1.31 5.29 5.10
C ARG A 54 -1.19 3.96 4.34
N PRO A 55 -2.19 3.51 3.55
CA PRO A 55 -2.10 2.24 2.83
C PRO A 55 -0.95 2.20 1.80
N TYR A 56 -0.69 3.31 1.11
CA TYR A 56 0.39 3.37 0.12
C TYR A 56 1.77 3.29 0.77
N ILE A 57 1.95 3.83 1.98
CA ILE A 57 3.21 3.71 2.73
C ILE A 57 3.49 2.24 3.08
N TYR A 58 2.47 1.47 3.49
CA TYR A 58 2.64 0.04 3.75
C TYR A 58 3.00 -0.74 2.48
N LEU A 59 2.36 -0.45 1.35
CA LEU A 59 2.72 -1.05 0.07
C LEU A 59 4.15 -0.68 -0.34
N ALA A 60 4.51 0.60 -0.25
CA ALA A 60 5.85 1.07 -0.55
C ALA A 60 6.91 0.38 0.31
N ALA A 61 6.63 0.13 1.60
CA ALA A 61 7.54 -0.61 2.48
C ALA A 61 7.75 -2.07 2.05
N MET A 62 6.70 -2.75 1.58
CA MET A 62 6.82 -4.12 1.05
C MET A 62 7.64 -4.16 -0.24
N PHE A 63 7.39 -3.23 -1.18
CA PHE A 63 8.16 -3.12 -2.42
C PHE A 63 9.61 -2.72 -2.16
N ALA A 64 9.84 -1.75 -1.27
CA ALA A 64 11.18 -1.32 -0.89
C ALA A 64 11.97 -2.42 -0.18
N GLY A 65 11.32 -3.28 0.61
CA GLY A 65 11.95 -4.44 1.25
C GLY A 65 12.52 -5.43 0.22
N ILE A 66 11.69 -5.85 -0.74
CA ILE A 66 12.11 -6.78 -1.81
C ILE A 66 13.18 -6.12 -2.69
N TRP A 67 12.98 -4.86 -3.08
CA TRP A 67 13.94 -4.10 -3.88
C TRP A 67 15.29 -3.95 -3.17
N CYS A 68 15.27 -3.63 -1.87
CA CYS A 68 16.48 -3.50 -1.06
C CYS A 68 17.24 -4.83 -0.96
N MET A 69 16.54 -5.96 -0.78
CA MET A 69 17.17 -7.28 -0.81
C MET A 69 17.84 -7.56 -2.15
N LEU A 70 17.13 -7.34 -3.27
CA LEU A 70 17.68 -7.52 -4.61
C LEU A 70 18.90 -6.60 -4.85
N GLN A 71 18.82 -5.34 -4.45
CA GLN A 71 19.90 -4.38 -4.60
C GLN A 71 21.12 -4.76 -3.74
N MET A 72 20.90 -5.22 -2.50
CA MET A 72 21.98 -5.70 -1.63
C MET A 72 22.64 -6.95 -2.20
N PHE A 73 21.87 -7.89 -2.75
CA PHE A 73 22.43 -9.04 -3.47
C PHE A 73 23.18 -8.63 -4.74
N ALA A 74 22.69 -7.65 -5.50
CA ALA A 74 23.37 -7.12 -6.67
C ALA A 74 24.65 -6.33 -6.33
N MET A 75 24.73 -5.75 -5.13
CA MET A 75 25.91 -5.02 -4.66
C MET A 75 26.95 -5.95 -4.02
N MET A 76 26.53 -7.04 -3.37
CA MET A 76 27.42 -7.97 -2.65
C MET A 76 27.83 -9.18 -3.49
N GLY A 77 26.95 -9.64 -4.38
CA GLY A 77 27.31 -10.52 -5.49
C GLY A 77 27.92 -9.64 -6.58
N GLY A 78 29.25 -9.57 -6.64
CA GLY A 78 29.93 -8.85 -7.70
C GLY A 78 29.36 -9.24 -9.07
N THR A 79 29.11 -8.23 -9.90
CA THR A 79 28.51 -8.27 -11.25
C THR A 79 26.98 -8.29 -11.29
N GLY A 80 26.42 -7.24 -11.90
CA GLY A 80 25.01 -6.92 -11.88
C GLY A 80 24.11 -8.05 -12.36
N VAL A 81 23.11 -8.38 -11.52
CA VAL A 81 21.88 -9.09 -11.89
C VAL A 81 21.05 -8.21 -12.83
N SER A 82 21.63 -7.92 -13.99
CA SER A 82 21.07 -7.20 -15.14
C SER A 82 21.81 -7.57 -16.42
N GLY A 83 23.01 -8.14 -16.33
CA GLY A 83 23.59 -8.90 -17.43
C GLY A 83 23.27 -10.37 -17.21
N ALA A 84 22.57 -11.00 -18.15
CA ALA A 84 22.73 -12.44 -18.34
C ALA A 84 24.24 -12.73 -18.31
N ILE A 85 24.65 -13.79 -17.62
CA ILE A 85 26.05 -14.21 -17.68
C ILE A 85 26.27 -14.64 -19.13
N THR A 86 26.89 -13.77 -19.92
CA THR A 86 27.24 -14.00 -21.30
C THR A 86 28.73 -14.39 -21.35
N PRO A 87 29.15 -15.12 -22.38
CA PRO A 87 30.58 -15.43 -22.55
C PRO A 87 31.45 -14.16 -22.52
N ASP A 88 30.92 -13.02 -22.99
CA ASP A 88 31.63 -11.73 -23.04
C ASP A 88 31.93 -11.10 -21.68
N ASN A 89 31.13 -11.39 -20.65
CA ASN A 89 31.24 -10.74 -19.34
C ASN A 89 31.78 -11.68 -18.25
N ASN A 90 32.06 -12.94 -18.59
CA ASN A 90 32.77 -13.87 -17.72
C ASN A 90 33.81 -14.71 -18.52
N PRO A 91 35.11 -14.43 -18.39
CA PRO A 91 36.15 -15.13 -19.15
C PRO A 91 36.24 -16.62 -18.79
N VAL A 92 35.78 -17.03 -17.61
CA VAL A 92 35.76 -18.45 -17.21
C VAL A 92 34.70 -19.22 -18.00
N LEU A 93 33.58 -18.58 -18.35
CA LEU A 93 32.55 -19.20 -19.18
C LEU A 93 32.94 -19.19 -20.66
N ALA A 94 33.60 -18.13 -21.14
CA ALA A 94 34.17 -18.14 -22.49
C ALA A 94 35.18 -19.27 -22.69
N ASP A 95 36.11 -19.44 -21.73
CA ASP A 95 37.14 -20.50 -21.78
C ASP A 95 36.52 -21.91 -21.67
N ALA A 96 35.44 -22.07 -20.91
CA ALA A 96 34.69 -23.33 -20.84
C ALA A 96 33.91 -23.64 -22.13
N ILE A 97 33.45 -22.62 -22.86
CA ILE A 97 32.78 -22.79 -24.16
C ILE A 97 33.78 -23.08 -25.28
N GLU A 98 34.97 -22.49 -25.23
CA GLU A 98 36.04 -22.74 -26.20
C GLU A 98 36.66 -24.14 -26.03
N ASN A 99 36.51 -24.76 -24.86
CA ASN A 99 37.07 -26.09 -24.59
C ASN A 99 36.18 -27.23 -25.11
N ASP A 100 36.51 -27.75 -26.29
CA ASP A 100 35.79 -28.88 -26.94
C ASP A 100 35.61 -30.10 -26.03
N SER A 101 36.59 -30.44 -25.19
CA SER A 101 36.52 -31.60 -24.29
C SER A 101 35.49 -31.43 -23.18
N PHE A 102 35.28 -30.20 -22.69
CA PHE A 102 34.29 -29.92 -21.66
C PHE A 102 32.87 -29.95 -22.24
N MET A 103 32.71 -29.42 -23.46
CA MET A 103 31.43 -29.43 -24.15
C MET A 103 30.97 -30.84 -24.51
N ASP A 104 31.88 -31.70 -24.99
CA ASP A 104 31.57 -33.10 -25.35
C ASP A 104 31.11 -33.93 -24.14
N ASP A 105 31.82 -33.85 -23.02
CA ASP A 105 31.51 -34.65 -21.84
C ASP A 105 30.24 -34.20 -21.09
N TYR A 106 29.94 -32.89 -21.06
CA TYR A 106 28.87 -32.35 -20.20
C TYR A 106 27.67 -31.78 -20.93
N TYR A 107 27.87 -31.23 -22.12
CA TYR A 107 26.81 -30.51 -22.84
C TYR A 107 26.17 -31.39 -23.92
N TYR A 108 26.97 -32.04 -24.76
CA TYR A 108 26.47 -32.88 -25.85
C TYR A 108 25.78 -34.18 -25.36
N MET A 109 26.13 -34.70 -24.18
CA MET A 109 25.38 -35.81 -23.56
C MET A 109 24.05 -35.37 -22.90
N ALA A 110 23.90 -34.09 -22.58
CA ALA A 110 22.77 -33.57 -21.82
C ALA A 110 21.70 -32.91 -22.69
N VAL A 111 22.06 -32.49 -23.91
CA VAL A 111 21.16 -31.81 -24.86
C VAL A 111 20.79 -32.78 -25.97
N ASP A 112 19.49 -32.97 -26.21
CA ASP A 112 19.01 -33.72 -27.38
C ASP A 112 19.15 -32.84 -28.63
N GLU A 113 19.62 -33.44 -29.72
CA GLU A 113 19.83 -32.77 -31.00
C GLU A 113 18.52 -32.13 -31.50
N TYR A 114 17.38 -32.78 -31.23
CA TYR A 114 16.05 -32.26 -31.57
C TYR A 114 15.68 -30.96 -30.86
N ASP A 115 15.99 -30.85 -29.56
CA ASP A 115 15.69 -29.66 -28.77
C ASP A 115 16.59 -28.49 -29.20
N LEU A 116 17.85 -28.80 -29.53
CA LEU A 116 18.76 -27.81 -30.11
C LEU A 116 18.24 -27.28 -31.45
N TYR A 117 17.69 -28.15 -32.31
CA TYR A 117 17.10 -27.70 -33.58
C TYR A 117 15.88 -26.81 -33.39
N ASP A 118 15.02 -27.09 -32.41
CA ASP A 118 13.84 -26.27 -32.12
C ASP A 118 14.23 -24.89 -31.57
N ASP A 119 15.21 -24.84 -30.66
CA ASP A 119 15.73 -23.59 -30.10
C ASP A 119 16.38 -22.70 -31.17
N LEU A 120 17.16 -23.28 -32.07
CA LEU A 120 17.79 -22.54 -33.17
C LEU A 120 16.76 -22.03 -34.19
N TYR A 121 15.71 -22.82 -34.46
CA TYR A 121 14.59 -22.40 -35.32
C TYR A 121 13.78 -21.26 -34.67
N ALA A 122 13.49 -21.36 -33.37
CA ALA A 122 12.81 -20.33 -32.59
C ALA A 122 13.61 -19.01 -32.51
N ALA A 123 14.95 -19.10 -32.48
CA ALA A 123 15.85 -17.95 -32.55
C ALA A 123 15.92 -17.30 -33.95
N GLY A 124 15.26 -17.89 -34.96
CA GLY A 124 15.20 -17.36 -36.33
C GLY A 124 16.46 -17.62 -37.15
N MET A 125 17.32 -18.56 -36.74
CA MET A 125 18.50 -18.95 -37.51
C MET A 125 18.13 -20.03 -38.53
N ASP A 126 18.15 -19.68 -39.82
CA ASP A 126 17.87 -20.63 -40.90
C ASP A 126 19.09 -21.52 -41.18
N TRP A 127 19.01 -22.77 -40.69
CA TRP A 127 20.07 -23.77 -40.81
C TRP A 127 20.35 -24.20 -42.26
N ASN A 128 19.38 -24.09 -43.18
CA ASN A 128 19.60 -24.41 -44.60
C ASN A 128 20.66 -23.52 -45.23
N LYS A 129 20.85 -22.30 -44.70
CA LYS A 129 21.89 -21.39 -45.15
C LYS A 129 23.29 -21.90 -44.80
N PHE A 130 23.48 -22.50 -43.63
CA PHE A 130 24.79 -22.98 -43.18
C PHE A 130 25.19 -24.31 -43.81
N MET A 131 24.22 -25.19 -44.10
CA MET A 131 24.51 -26.52 -44.64
C MET A 131 24.71 -26.58 -46.16
N TYR A 132 24.20 -25.59 -46.91
CA TYR A 132 24.30 -25.56 -48.39
C TYR A 132 25.26 -24.48 -48.94
N GLU A 133 25.87 -23.67 -48.07
CA GLU A 133 26.90 -22.71 -48.46
C GLU A 133 28.27 -23.38 -48.34
N LYS A 134 28.66 -24.10 -49.40
CA LYS A 134 30.02 -24.60 -49.62
C LYS A 134 30.72 -23.76 -50.67
#